data_AF-A0A0C2ZVZ1-F1
#
_entry.id   AF-A0A0C2ZVZ1-F1
#
_cell.length_a   1.000
_cell.length_b   1.000
_cell.length_c   1.000
_cell.angle_alpha   90.00
_cell.angle_beta   90.00
_cell.angle_gamma   90.00
#
_symmetry.space_group_name_H-M   'P 1'
#
loop_
_entity.id
_entity.type
_entity.pdbx_description
1 polymer ?
#
loop_
_entity_poly.entity_id
_entity_poly.type
_entity_poly.pdbx_seq_one_letter_code
_entity_poly.pdbx_strand_id
1 'polypeptide(L)'
;HQFIHAVEELENLVVQCLFELSKANLASTVGYKLCKQISKAIVRQSAAVQIALERYNKLAVKQSPPQPVLQYSEVLSYATLGDFDLVKHSRHNVLARPWSNTMHCQMAVKYFKLLRAHEEITWLNVEVRWLQAWVDGETMEIRHAAELSAQNPLLSAELWVLFHRQHCVNNQHQVQLQHIYDLEEYSGVQPIVDHERGGEDEDEELEGDEALRLDVCMTVMSR
;
A
#
# COMPACT_ATOMS: atom_id res chain seq x y z
N HIS A 1 -15.69 -42.20 2.43
CA HIS A 1 -15.82 -41.10 3.42
C HIS A 1 -14.51 -40.70 4.10
N GLN A 2 -13.74 -41.63 4.68
CA GLN A 2 -12.50 -41.28 5.40
C GLN A 2 -11.42 -40.63 4.53
N PHE A 3 -11.23 -41.08 3.28
CA PHE A 3 -10.27 -40.48 2.35
C PHE A 3 -10.62 -39.03 2.01
N ILE A 4 -11.89 -38.77 1.70
CA ILE A 4 -12.38 -37.42 1.38
C ILE A 4 -12.14 -36.46 2.55
N HIS A 5 -12.37 -36.89 3.79
CA HIS A 5 -12.06 -36.06 4.95
C HIS A 5 -10.57 -35.81 5.15
N ALA A 6 -9.70 -36.78 4.81
CA ALA A 6 -8.26 -36.56 4.84
C ALA A 6 -7.80 -35.56 3.76
N VAL A 7 -8.45 -35.57 2.58
CA VAL A 7 -8.23 -34.56 1.54
C VAL A 7 -8.66 -33.18 2.01
N GLU A 8 -9.89 -33.04 2.53
CA GLU A 8 -10.43 -31.78 3.06
C GLU A 8 -9.57 -31.23 4.22
N GLU A 9 -9.11 -32.10 5.12
CA GLU A 9 -8.24 -31.73 6.25
C GLU A 9 -6.89 -31.21 5.76
N LEU A 10 -6.26 -31.91 4.80
CA LEU A 10 -4.99 -31.49 4.22
C LEU A 10 -5.13 -30.15 3.47
N GLU A 11 -6.19 -30.00 2.67
CA GLU A 11 -6.49 -28.76 1.94
C GLU A 11 -6.64 -27.56 2.89
N ASN A 12 -7.49 -27.69 3.90
CA ASN A 12 -7.74 -26.62 4.87
C ASN A 12 -6.46 -26.20 5.60
N LEU A 13 -5.62 -27.15 6.00
CA LEU A 13 -4.36 -26.87 6.69
C LEU A 13 -3.36 -26.14 5.79
N VAL A 14 -3.30 -26.49 4.50
CA VAL A 14 -2.39 -25.78 3.58
C VAL A 14 -2.88 -24.38 3.27
N VAL A 15 -4.18 -24.19 3.07
CA VAL A 15 -4.78 -22.84 2.91
C VAL A 15 -4.50 -21.98 4.15
N GLN A 16 -4.68 -22.53 5.36
CA GLN A 16 -4.33 -21.84 6.60
C GLN A 16 -2.84 -21.50 6.68
N CYS A 17 -1.95 -22.41 6.25
CA CYS A 17 -0.51 -22.17 6.18
C CYS A 17 -0.15 -21.01 5.25
N LEU A 18 -0.79 -20.94 4.06
CA LEU A 18 -0.61 -19.83 3.12
C LEU A 18 -1.02 -18.48 3.72
N PHE A 19 -2.15 -18.44 4.44
CA PHE A 19 -2.58 -17.21 5.12
C PHE A 19 -1.64 -16.78 6.25
N GLU A 20 -1.04 -17.72 7.00
CA GLU A 20 -0.03 -17.34 8.00
C GLU A 20 1.29 -16.88 7.35
N LEU A 21 1.71 -17.51 6.25
CA LEU A 21 2.86 -17.05 5.48
C LEU A 21 2.65 -15.65 4.88
N SER A 22 1.44 -15.33 4.41
CA SER A 22 1.13 -13.97 3.94
C SER A 22 1.20 -12.95 5.07
N LYS A 23 0.84 -13.32 6.30
CA LYS A 23 1.02 -12.45 7.47
C LYS A 23 2.50 -12.23 7.79
N ALA A 24 3.35 -13.23 7.58
CA ALA A 24 4.80 -13.09 7.77
C ALA A 24 5.43 -12.11 6.76
N ASN A 25 4.94 -12.07 5.51
CA ASN A 25 5.38 -11.08 4.52
C ASN A 25 5.03 -9.64 4.94
N LEU A 26 3.97 -9.46 5.74
CA LEU A 26 3.56 -8.17 6.31
C LEU A 26 4.23 -7.87 7.67
N ALA A 27 4.92 -8.85 8.27
CA ALA A 27 5.44 -8.74 9.63
C ALA A 27 6.66 -7.81 9.75
N SER A 28 7.30 -7.43 8.65
CA SER A 28 8.40 -6.45 8.66
C SER A 28 7.98 -5.08 9.20
N THR A 29 6.68 -4.78 9.19
CA THR A 29 6.09 -3.54 9.70
C THR A 29 5.50 -3.67 11.11
N VAL A 30 5.48 -4.88 11.69
CA VAL A 30 4.74 -5.16 12.93
C VAL A 30 5.69 -5.62 14.05
N GLY A 31 5.42 -5.20 15.29
CA GLY A 31 6.34 -5.36 16.41
C GLY A 31 6.78 -6.79 16.73
N TYR A 32 7.97 -6.93 17.33
CA TYR A 32 8.68 -8.19 17.63
C TYR A 32 7.81 -9.30 18.25
N LYS A 33 6.88 -8.95 19.15
CA LYS A 33 5.99 -9.93 19.81
C LYS A 33 5.07 -10.61 18.80
N LEU A 34 4.54 -9.88 17.81
CA LEU A 34 3.67 -10.46 16.79
C LEU A 34 4.48 -11.36 15.85
N CYS A 35 5.67 -10.92 15.42
CA CYS A 35 6.57 -11.74 14.61
C CYS A 35 6.84 -13.10 15.26
N LYS A 36 7.11 -13.11 16.58
CA LYS A 36 7.33 -14.35 17.33
C LYS A 36 6.11 -15.27 17.34
N GLN A 37 4.89 -14.72 17.39
CA GLN A 37 3.66 -15.52 17.33
C GLN A 37 3.44 -16.08 15.91
N ILE A 38 3.66 -15.26 14.88
CA ILE A 38 3.57 -15.68 13.48
C ILE A 38 4.56 -16.83 13.20
N SER A 39 5.82 -16.70 13.61
CA SER A 39 6.80 -17.78 13.44
C SER A 39 6.38 -19.08 14.14
N LYS A 40 5.83 -19.00 15.36
CA LYS A 40 5.30 -20.18 16.07
C LYS A 40 4.09 -20.79 15.35
N ALA A 41 3.20 -19.96 14.83
CA ALA A 41 2.04 -20.40 14.07
C ALA A 41 2.45 -21.15 12.80
N ILE A 42 3.42 -20.62 12.05
CA ILE A 42 3.98 -21.26 10.85
C ILE A 42 4.56 -22.64 11.18
N VAL A 43 5.39 -22.74 12.24
CA VAL A 43 5.98 -24.03 12.65
C VAL A 43 4.91 -25.04 13.07
N ARG A 44 3.88 -24.59 13.80
CA ARG A 44 2.78 -25.47 14.21
C ARG A 44 1.98 -25.96 13.00
N GLN A 45 1.73 -25.09 12.04
CA GLN A 45 0.98 -25.42 10.83
C GLN A 45 1.77 -26.32 9.88
N SER A 46 3.07 -26.12 9.71
CA SER A 46 3.90 -27.01 8.89
C SER A 46 3.90 -28.44 9.44
N ALA A 47 4.00 -28.60 10.76
CA ALA A 47 3.87 -29.90 11.41
C ALA A 47 2.46 -30.52 11.20
N ALA A 48 1.40 -29.73 11.31
CA ALA A 48 0.04 -30.20 11.07
C ALA A 48 -0.17 -30.66 9.62
N VAL A 49 0.38 -29.92 8.64
CA VAL A 49 0.35 -30.29 7.22
C VAL A 49 1.08 -31.61 6.98
N GLN A 50 2.25 -31.84 7.60
CA GLN A 50 2.97 -33.11 7.48
C GLN A 50 2.14 -34.30 8.00
N ILE A 51 1.51 -34.15 9.17
CA ILE A 51 0.66 -35.21 9.75
C ILE A 51 -0.56 -35.50 8.86
N ALA A 52 -1.22 -34.45 8.36
CA ALA A 52 -2.36 -34.61 7.46
C ALA A 52 -1.94 -35.25 6.12
N LEU A 53 -0.75 -34.91 5.61
CA LEU A 53 -0.17 -35.49 4.39
C LEU A 53 0.10 -36.98 4.55
N GLU A 54 0.66 -37.40 5.69
CA GLU A 54 0.84 -38.83 5.99
C GLU A 54 -0.49 -39.57 6.03
N ARG A 55 -1.52 -38.97 6.64
CA ARG A 55 -2.87 -39.53 6.72
C ARG A 55 -3.48 -39.67 5.31
N TYR A 56 -3.34 -38.66 4.48
CA TYR A 56 -3.74 -38.70 3.07
C TYR A 56 -3.02 -39.83 2.34
N ASN A 57 -1.68 -39.88 2.38
CA ASN A 57 -0.87 -40.89 1.68
C ASN A 57 -1.21 -42.32 2.11
N LYS A 58 -1.47 -42.57 3.40
CA LYS A 58 -1.92 -43.88 3.93
C LYS A 58 -3.26 -44.33 3.35
N LEU A 59 -4.14 -43.39 3.02
CA LEU A 59 -5.49 -43.66 2.49
C LEU A 59 -5.54 -43.63 0.96
N ALA A 60 -4.66 -42.86 0.31
CA ALA A 60 -4.56 -42.68 -1.14
C ALA A 60 -4.29 -44.02 -1.85
N VAL A 61 -3.35 -44.82 -1.32
CA VAL A 61 -3.00 -46.15 -1.85
C VAL A 61 -4.17 -47.14 -1.75
N LYS A 62 -5.11 -46.92 -0.83
CA LYS A 62 -6.27 -47.79 -0.60
C LYS A 62 -7.48 -47.44 -1.47
N GLN A 63 -7.41 -46.37 -2.26
CA GLN A 63 -8.50 -45.99 -3.15
C GLN A 63 -8.55 -46.91 -4.39
N SER A 64 -9.71 -46.98 -5.04
CA SER A 64 -9.90 -47.64 -6.32
C SER A 64 -10.54 -46.62 -7.28
N PRO A 65 -9.79 -46.08 -8.27
CA PRO A 65 -8.37 -46.33 -8.54
C PRO A 65 -7.43 -45.76 -7.45
N PRO A 66 -6.20 -46.31 -7.32
CA PRO A 66 -5.20 -45.78 -6.39
C PRO A 66 -4.88 -44.31 -6.71
N GLN A 67 -4.83 -43.48 -5.67
CA GLN A 67 -4.51 -42.06 -5.81
C GLN A 67 -3.00 -41.82 -5.63
N PRO A 68 -2.43 -40.78 -6.27
CA PRO A 68 -1.01 -40.51 -6.17
C PRO A 68 -0.62 -40.11 -4.73
N VAL A 69 0.54 -40.62 -4.32
CA VAL A 69 1.20 -40.23 -3.07
C VAL A 69 1.87 -38.89 -3.29
N LEU A 70 1.69 -37.96 -2.36
CA LEU A 70 2.19 -36.60 -2.45
C LEU A 70 3.39 -36.40 -1.50
N GLN A 71 4.42 -35.72 -2.00
CA GLN A 71 5.54 -35.25 -1.19
C GLN A 71 5.24 -33.87 -0.61
N TYR A 72 5.88 -33.54 0.51
CA TYR A 72 5.69 -32.24 1.16
C TYR A 72 6.14 -31.07 0.26
N SER A 73 7.21 -31.25 -0.52
CA SER A 73 7.68 -30.28 -1.53
C SER A 73 6.63 -30.01 -2.61
N GLU A 74 5.91 -31.05 -3.06
CA GLU A 74 4.85 -30.92 -4.05
C GLU A 74 3.66 -30.15 -3.48
N VAL A 75 3.25 -30.46 -2.24
CA VAL A 75 2.20 -29.72 -1.52
C VAL A 75 2.53 -28.24 -1.39
N LEU A 76 3.78 -27.90 -1.06
CA LEU A 76 4.23 -26.51 -1.02
C LEU A 76 4.22 -25.86 -2.42
N SER A 77 4.66 -26.58 -3.45
CA SER A 77 4.66 -26.06 -4.82
C SER A 77 3.24 -25.71 -5.30
N TYR A 78 2.25 -26.56 -5.01
CA TYR A 78 0.84 -26.31 -5.28
C TYR A 78 0.30 -25.12 -4.50
N ALA A 79 0.75 -24.95 -3.26
CA ALA A 79 0.40 -23.79 -2.43
C ALA A 79 0.88 -22.48 -3.05
N THR A 80 2.09 -22.47 -3.60
CA THR A 80 2.68 -21.28 -4.23
C THR A 80 2.06 -20.93 -5.58
N LEU A 81 1.66 -21.92 -6.36
CA LEU A 81 1.10 -21.72 -7.70
C LEU A 81 -0.40 -21.42 -7.69
N GLY A 82 -1.08 -21.63 -6.55
CA GLY A 82 -2.56 -21.62 -6.49
C GLY A 82 -3.21 -22.82 -7.19
N ASP A 83 -2.40 -23.65 -7.85
CA ASP A 83 -2.80 -24.88 -8.54
C ASP A 83 -2.83 -26.03 -7.53
N PHE A 84 -3.83 -25.98 -6.66
CA PHE A 84 -4.03 -27.02 -5.66
C PHE A 84 -4.73 -28.23 -6.28
N ASP A 85 -3.99 -29.06 -7.00
CA ASP A 85 -4.53 -30.24 -7.70
C ASP A 85 -5.17 -31.27 -6.76
N LEU A 86 -4.86 -31.23 -5.47
CA LEU A 86 -5.58 -31.94 -4.40
C LEU A 86 -7.09 -31.64 -4.40
N VAL A 87 -7.47 -30.43 -4.79
CA VAL A 87 -8.85 -29.92 -4.83
C VAL A 87 -9.69 -30.61 -5.92
N LYS A 88 -9.06 -31.24 -6.94
CA LYS A 88 -9.76 -32.08 -7.95
C LYS A 88 -10.57 -33.18 -7.27
N HIS A 89 -10.09 -33.65 -6.12
CA HIS A 89 -10.65 -34.78 -5.38
C HIS A 89 -11.55 -34.33 -4.20
N SER A 90 -11.74 -33.02 -4.00
CA SER A 90 -12.68 -32.47 -3.02
C SER A 90 -14.14 -32.73 -3.46
N ARG A 91 -15.07 -32.84 -2.49
CA ARG A 91 -16.51 -33.07 -2.78
C ARG A 91 -17.14 -32.02 -3.68
N HIS A 92 -16.55 -30.83 -3.73
CA HIS A 92 -17.11 -29.68 -4.42
C HIS A 92 -16.63 -29.54 -5.87
N ASN A 93 -15.74 -30.43 -6.34
CA ASN A 93 -15.14 -30.39 -7.67
C ASN A 93 -14.81 -28.95 -8.08
N VAL A 94 -14.13 -28.24 -7.17
CA VAL A 94 -13.86 -26.81 -7.31
C VAL A 94 -13.07 -26.53 -8.59
N LEU A 95 -12.23 -27.48 -9.01
CA LEU A 95 -11.47 -27.40 -10.26
C LEU A 95 -12.32 -27.50 -11.54
N ALA A 96 -13.59 -27.90 -11.45
CA ALA A 96 -14.55 -27.82 -12.56
C ALA A 96 -15.25 -26.46 -12.67
N ARG A 97 -15.02 -25.53 -11.73
CA ARG A 97 -15.61 -24.20 -11.79
C ARG A 97 -14.84 -23.32 -12.76
N PRO A 98 -15.49 -22.44 -13.53
CA PRO A 98 -14.78 -21.57 -14.47
C PRO A 98 -13.69 -20.69 -13.81
N TRP A 99 -13.86 -20.32 -12.53
CA TRP A 99 -12.91 -19.51 -11.79
C TRP A 99 -11.70 -20.28 -11.27
N SER A 100 -11.69 -21.62 -11.25
CA SER A 100 -10.49 -22.37 -10.85
C SER A 100 -9.44 -22.46 -11.94
N ASN A 101 -9.79 -22.08 -13.17
CA ASN A 101 -8.83 -21.96 -14.26
C ASN A 101 -7.95 -20.72 -14.02
N THR A 102 -6.63 -20.94 -13.93
CA THR A 102 -5.63 -19.92 -13.64
C THR A 102 -5.71 -18.74 -14.61
N MET A 103 -5.95 -18.99 -15.91
CA MET A 103 -6.13 -17.93 -16.91
C MET A 103 -7.39 -17.10 -16.64
N HIS A 104 -8.50 -17.75 -16.30
CA HIS A 104 -9.75 -17.04 -15.98
C HIS A 104 -9.63 -16.23 -14.69
N CYS A 105 -8.97 -16.78 -13.67
CA CYS A 105 -8.65 -16.08 -12.43
C CYS A 105 -7.81 -14.83 -12.70
N GLN A 106 -6.72 -14.97 -13.44
CA GLN A 106 -5.85 -13.84 -13.81
C GLN A 106 -6.61 -12.79 -14.62
N MET A 107 -7.46 -13.21 -15.56
CA MET A 107 -8.30 -12.30 -16.34
C MET A 107 -9.30 -11.57 -15.45
N ALA A 108 -9.96 -12.27 -14.52
CA ALA A 108 -10.87 -11.67 -13.56
C ALA A 108 -10.18 -10.64 -12.67
N VAL A 109 -8.98 -10.94 -12.14
CA VAL A 109 -8.19 -9.99 -11.36
C VAL A 109 -7.87 -8.74 -12.19
N LYS A 110 -7.44 -8.88 -13.44
CA LYS A 110 -7.18 -7.74 -14.35
C LYS A 110 -8.46 -6.94 -14.61
N TYR A 111 -9.56 -7.62 -14.90
CA TYR A 111 -10.86 -7.00 -15.14
C TYR A 111 -11.35 -6.20 -13.93
N PHE A 112 -11.29 -6.78 -12.72
CA PHE A 112 -11.70 -6.08 -11.51
C PHE A 112 -10.75 -4.95 -11.12
N LYS A 113 -9.44 -5.09 -11.36
CA LYS A 113 -8.49 -3.98 -11.23
C LYS A 113 -8.85 -2.82 -12.16
N LEU A 114 -9.21 -3.12 -13.41
CA LEU A 114 -9.64 -2.12 -14.37
C LEU A 114 -10.93 -1.45 -13.92
N LEU A 115 -11.95 -2.21 -13.50
CA LEU A 115 -13.18 -1.63 -12.96
C LEU A 115 -12.93 -0.72 -11.77
N ARG A 116 -12.12 -1.18 -10.80
CA ARG A 116 -11.76 -0.38 -9.62
C ARG A 116 -10.94 0.84 -9.98
N ALA A 117 -10.06 0.77 -10.98
CA ALA A 117 -9.30 1.93 -11.42
C ALA A 117 -10.21 3.05 -11.95
N HIS A 118 -11.29 2.70 -12.67
CA HIS A 118 -12.26 3.70 -13.13
C HIS A 118 -13.00 4.36 -11.96
N GLU A 119 -13.39 3.58 -10.96
CA GLU A 119 -13.96 4.13 -9.72
C GLU A 119 -12.94 5.01 -9.01
N GLU A 120 -11.71 4.53 -8.83
CA GLU A 120 -10.63 5.24 -8.13
C GLU A 120 -10.35 6.60 -8.75
N ILE A 121 -10.39 6.74 -10.08
CA ILE A 121 -10.24 8.05 -10.76
C ILE A 121 -11.29 9.05 -10.23
N THR A 122 -12.55 8.63 -10.09
CA THR A 122 -13.61 9.51 -9.58
C THR A 122 -13.41 9.88 -8.11
N TRP A 123 -12.86 8.97 -7.31
CA TRP A 123 -12.53 9.23 -5.91
C TRP A 123 -11.33 10.15 -5.75
N LEU A 124 -10.28 9.93 -6.54
CA LEU A 124 -9.09 10.77 -6.55
C LEU A 124 -9.41 12.21 -6.94
N ASN A 125 -10.37 12.45 -7.83
CA ASN A 125 -10.82 13.82 -8.13
C ASN A 125 -11.36 14.57 -6.91
N VAL A 126 -11.98 13.86 -5.95
CA VAL A 126 -12.45 14.45 -4.68
C VAL A 126 -11.28 14.60 -3.72
N GLU A 127 -10.47 13.56 -3.58
CA GLU A 127 -9.35 13.53 -2.63
C GLU A 127 -8.28 14.58 -2.95
N VAL A 128 -7.97 14.78 -4.24
CA VAL A 128 -7.03 15.82 -4.71
C VAL A 128 -7.50 17.21 -4.29
N ARG A 129 -8.81 17.48 -4.40
CA ARG A 129 -9.39 18.76 -3.96
C ARG A 129 -9.37 18.92 -2.44
N TRP A 130 -9.61 17.84 -1.70
CA TRP A 130 -9.51 17.86 -0.25
C TRP A 130 -8.08 18.09 0.22
N LEU A 131 -7.11 17.44 -0.43
CA LEU A 131 -5.70 17.64 -0.13
C LEU A 131 -5.28 19.10 -0.40
N GLN A 132 -5.70 19.68 -1.52
CA GLN A 132 -5.48 21.11 -1.80
C GLN A 132 -6.05 21.99 -0.68
N ALA A 133 -7.33 21.84 -0.36
CA ALA A 133 -7.99 22.62 0.69
C ALA A 133 -7.33 22.46 2.06
N TRP A 134 -6.87 21.25 2.38
CA TRP A 134 -6.16 20.96 3.62
C TRP A 134 -4.79 21.66 3.67
N VAL A 135 -4.01 21.59 2.60
CA VAL A 135 -2.71 22.27 2.49
C VAL A 135 -2.86 23.79 2.60
N ASP A 136 -3.84 24.37 1.90
CA ASP A 136 -4.11 25.80 1.92
C ASP A 136 -4.58 26.27 3.30
N GLY A 137 -5.51 25.51 3.91
CA GLY A 137 -6.02 25.78 5.25
C GLY A 137 -4.95 25.69 6.33
N GLU A 138 -4.16 24.62 6.35
CA GLU A 138 -3.09 24.44 7.33
C GLU A 138 -2.04 25.57 7.24
N THR A 139 -1.64 25.93 6.02
CA THR A 139 -0.67 27.01 5.80
C THR A 139 -1.20 28.34 6.30
N MET A 140 -2.48 28.64 6.05
CA MET A 140 -3.15 29.85 6.52
C MET A 140 -3.27 29.87 8.05
N GLU A 141 -3.71 28.78 8.66
CA GLU A 141 -3.95 28.69 10.10
C GLU A 141 -2.66 28.85 10.91
N ILE A 142 -1.57 28.16 10.52
CA ILE A 142 -0.29 28.26 11.24
C ILE A 142 0.30 29.66 11.08
N ARG A 143 0.23 30.25 9.89
CA ARG A 143 0.69 31.63 9.65
C ARG A 143 -0.06 32.61 10.54
N HIS A 144 -1.38 32.55 10.51
CA HIS A 144 -2.24 33.43 11.29
C HIS A 144 -2.00 33.25 12.80
N ALA A 145 -1.80 32.02 13.28
CA ALA A 145 -1.46 31.77 14.69
C ALA A 145 -0.09 32.37 15.08
N ALA A 146 0.91 32.31 14.20
CA ALA A 146 2.23 32.90 14.41
C ALA A 146 2.16 34.43 14.50
N GLU A 147 1.35 35.05 13.64
CA GLU A 147 1.10 36.50 13.59
C GLU A 147 0.35 36.98 14.85
N LEU A 148 -0.73 36.30 15.25
CA LEU A 148 -1.48 36.64 16.46
C LEU A 148 -0.64 36.50 17.74
N SER A 149 0.33 35.59 17.73
CA SER A 149 1.23 35.33 18.86
C SER A 149 2.37 36.34 18.98
N ALA A 150 2.43 37.38 18.15
CA ALA A 150 3.51 38.37 18.14
C ALA A 150 3.77 39.05 19.50
N GLN A 151 2.77 39.07 20.40
CA GLN A 151 2.90 39.60 21.76
C GLN A 151 3.79 38.73 22.66
N ASN A 152 3.94 37.44 22.35
CA ASN A 152 4.82 36.52 23.05
C ASN A 152 5.95 36.07 22.11
N PRO A 153 7.16 36.67 22.22
CA PRO A 153 8.23 36.45 21.25
C PRO A 153 8.74 35.00 21.22
N LEU A 154 8.72 34.30 22.37
CA LEU A 154 9.16 32.90 22.41
C LEU A 154 8.16 31.99 21.69
N LEU A 155 6.86 32.17 21.95
CA LEU A 155 5.81 31.39 21.28
C LEU A 155 5.75 31.69 19.77
N SER A 156 5.85 32.96 19.37
CA SER A 156 5.85 33.35 17.96
C SER A 156 7.06 32.75 17.22
N ALA A 157 8.24 32.77 17.82
CA ALA A 157 9.45 32.18 17.22
C ALA A 157 9.28 30.66 16.96
N GLU A 158 8.75 29.91 17.93
CA GLU A 158 8.48 28.47 17.76
C GLU A 158 7.42 28.21 16.68
N LEU A 159 6.36 29.03 16.61
CA LEU A 159 5.33 28.91 15.58
C LEU A 159 5.89 29.21 14.17
N TRP A 160 6.80 30.18 14.05
CA TRP A 160 7.48 30.45 12.77
C TRP A 160 8.40 29.29 12.34
N VAL A 161 9.11 28.66 13.28
CA VAL A 161 9.90 27.45 12.99
C VAL A 161 9.01 26.32 12.49
N LEU A 162 7.87 26.10 13.14
CA LEU A 162 6.87 25.12 12.70
C LEU A 162 6.29 25.47 11.33
N PHE A 163 5.95 26.75 11.12
CA PHE A 163 5.45 27.25 9.84
C PHE A 163 6.44 26.95 8.71
N HIS A 164 7.70 27.34 8.83
CA HIS A 164 8.69 27.11 7.77
C HIS A 164 8.88 25.62 7.47
N ARG A 165 8.93 24.78 8.52
CA ARG A 165 9.03 23.33 8.34
C ARG A 165 7.82 22.78 7.58
N GLN A 166 6.61 23.16 7.98
CA GLN A 166 5.38 22.66 7.36
C GLN A 166 5.20 23.22 5.95
N HIS A 167 5.54 24.49 5.73
CA HIS A 167 5.50 25.15 4.43
C HIS A 167 6.42 24.47 3.41
N CYS A 168 7.61 24.01 3.80
CA CYS A 168 8.48 23.23 2.91
C CYS A 168 7.83 21.92 2.45
N VAL A 169 7.11 21.24 3.35
CA VAL A 169 6.36 20.01 3.02
C VAL A 169 5.16 20.33 2.12
N ASN A 170 4.42 21.38 2.47
CA ASN A 170 3.25 21.85 1.73
C ASN A 170 3.61 22.32 0.31
N ASN A 171 4.77 22.96 0.12
CA ASN A 171 5.29 23.28 -1.20
C ASN A 171 5.49 22.03 -2.07
N GLN A 172 6.03 20.94 -1.49
CA GLN A 172 6.16 19.68 -2.23
C GLN A 172 4.79 19.11 -2.61
N HIS A 173 3.80 19.18 -1.71
CA HIS A 173 2.43 18.77 -1.99
C HIS A 173 1.82 19.61 -3.11
N GLN A 174 1.99 20.93 -3.10
CA GLN A 174 1.51 21.83 -4.14
C GLN A 174 2.12 21.51 -5.51
N VAL A 175 3.43 21.22 -5.58
CA VAL A 175 4.07 20.79 -6.84
C VAL A 175 3.46 19.50 -7.38
N GLN A 176 3.21 18.50 -6.51
CA GLN A 176 2.57 17.26 -6.94
C GLN A 176 1.11 17.47 -7.36
N LEU A 177 0.37 18.30 -6.63
CA LEU A 177 -1.00 18.69 -6.99
C LEU A 177 -1.03 19.37 -8.36
N GLN A 178 -0.10 20.27 -8.63
CA GLN A 178 0.03 20.92 -9.94
C GLN A 178 0.28 19.89 -11.04
N HIS A 179 1.22 18.96 -10.85
CA HIS A 179 1.44 17.88 -11.82
C HIS A 179 0.18 17.05 -12.07
N ILE A 180 -0.65 16.81 -11.05
CA ILE A 180 -1.93 16.10 -11.20
C ILE A 180 -2.93 16.93 -12.02
N TYR A 181 -3.03 18.23 -11.75
CA TYR A 181 -3.91 19.14 -12.49
C TYR A 181 -3.48 19.29 -13.96
N ASP A 182 -2.19 19.18 -14.26
CA ASP A 182 -1.63 19.29 -15.60
C ASP A 182 -1.80 18.01 -16.45
N LEU A 183 -2.29 16.91 -15.85
CA LEU A 183 -2.57 15.68 -16.61
C LEU A 183 -3.71 15.91 -17.62
N GLU A 184 -3.48 15.55 -18.88
CA GLU A 184 -4.46 15.68 -19.96
C GLU A 184 -5.78 14.94 -19.67
N GLU A 185 -5.69 13.83 -18.93
CA GLU A 185 -6.84 12.99 -18.56
C GLU A 185 -7.46 13.36 -17.20
N TYR A 186 -6.99 14.43 -16.54
CA TYR A 186 -7.59 14.88 -15.29
C TYR A 186 -9.02 15.37 -15.53
N SER A 187 -9.97 14.79 -14.79
CA SER A 187 -11.41 15.04 -14.96
C SER A 187 -12.04 15.77 -13.76
N GLY A 188 -11.25 16.10 -12.75
CA GLY A 188 -11.70 16.83 -11.57
C GLY A 188 -11.77 18.34 -11.79
N VAL A 189 -12.22 19.05 -10.76
CA VAL A 189 -12.30 20.52 -10.80
C VAL A 189 -10.95 21.10 -10.41
N GLN A 190 -10.32 21.85 -11.31
CA GLN A 190 -9.11 22.61 -11.00
C GLN A 190 -9.44 23.82 -10.10
N PRO A 191 -8.55 24.15 -9.14
CA PRO A 191 -8.65 25.40 -8.40
C PRO A 191 -8.62 26.58 -9.37
N ILE A 192 -9.49 27.57 -9.16
CA ILE A 192 -9.38 28.84 -9.87
C ILE A 192 -8.12 29.51 -9.31
N VAL A 193 -7.05 29.51 -10.10
CA VAL A 193 -5.94 30.43 -9.84
C VAL A 193 -6.47 31.80 -10.22
N ASP A 194 -6.82 32.62 -9.24
CA ASP A 194 -7.02 34.04 -9.46
C ASP A 194 -5.66 34.59 -9.91
N HIS A 195 -5.38 34.54 -11.22
CA HIS A 195 -4.44 35.46 -11.82
C HIS A 195 -5.06 36.84 -11.65
N GLU A 196 -4.74 37.51 -10.55
CA GLU A 196 -4.74 38.96 -10.57
C GLU A 196 -3.92 39.35 -11.80
N ARG A 197 -4.63 39.86 -12.81
CA ARG A 197 -4.03 40.55 -13.95
C ARG A 197 -3.38 41.81 -13.39
N GLY A 198 -2.23 41.64 -12.74
CA GLY A 198 -1.28 42.68 -12.44
C GLY A 198 -0.80 43.24 -13.77
N GLY A 199 -0.86 44.56 -13.89
CA GLY A 199 -0.42 45.26 -15.08
C GLY A 199 1.02 44.92 -15.44
N GLU A 200 1.30 45.07 -16.72
CA GLU A 200 2.65 45.22 -17.24
C GLU A 200 3.31 46.41 -16.53
N ASP A 201 4.04 46.14 -15.44
CA ASP A 201 5.07 47.04 -14.94
C ASP A 201 6.41 46.41 -15.34
N GLU A 202 6.99 46.96 -16.40
CA GLU A 202 8.35 46.72 -16.83
C GLU A 202 9.31 47.26 -15.76
N ASP A 203 9.73 46.40 -14.82
CA ASP A 203 10.89 46.68 -13.98
C ASP A 203 12.07 45.80 -14.43
N GLU A 204 12.87 46.34 -15.34
CA GLU A 204 14.26 45.90 -15.52
C GLU A 204 15.06 46.27 -14.24
N GLU A 205 15.37 45.31 -13.37
CA GLU A 205 16.39 45.50 -12.32
C GLU A 205 17.30 44.28 -12.11
N LEU A 206 18.45 44.35 -12.81
CA LEU A 206 19.82 44.05 -12.37
C LEU A 206 20.07 42.82 -11.47
N GLU A 207 20.37 41.72 -12.16
CA GLU A 207 21.09 40.54 -11.67
C GLU A 207 22.52 40.92 -11.20
N GLY A 208 22.73 41.08 -9.89
CA GLY A 208 24.10 41.31 -9.39
C GLY A 208 24.28 41.79 -7.96
N ASP A 209 23.65 41.19 -6.93
CA ASP A 209 24.14 41.39 -5.55
C ASP A 209 23.71 40.33 -4.50
N GLU A 210 23.12 39.20 -4.90
CA GLU A 210 22.64 38.18 -3.94
C GLU A 210 23.77 37.26 -3.43
N ALA A 211 24.80 37.02 -4.25
CA ALA A 211 25.95 36.20 -3.86
C ALA A 211 26.81 36.85 -2.74
N LEU A 212 26.86 38.18 -2.69
CA LEU A 212 27.62 38.92 -1.68
C LEU A 212 26.88 38.99 -0.32
N ARG A 213 25.55 38.92 -0.31
CA ARG A 213 24.75 38.89 0.93
C ARG A 213 24.83 37.55 1.66
N LEU A 214 24.95 36.44 0.92
CA LEU A 214 25.12 35.10 1.50
C LEU A 214 26.49 34.92 2.17
N ASP A 215 27.54 35.52 1.62
CA ASP A 215 28.92 35.40 2.13
C ASP A 215 29.13 36.17 3.45
N VAL A 216 28.46 37.32 3.61
CA VAL A 216 28.47 38.10 4.85
C VAL A 216 27.75 37.36 5.99
N CYS A 217 26.67 36.62 5.69
CA CYS A 217 25.92 35.86 6.69
C CYS A 217 26.70 34.63 7.20
N MET A 218 27.40 33.93 6.30
CA MET A 218 28.25 32.78 6.63
C MET A 218 29.46 33.16 7.50
N THR A 219 30.02 34.36 7.29
CA THR A 219 31.19 34.84 8.05
C THR A 219 30.87 35.21 9.50
N VAL A 220 29.63 35.62 9.78
CA VAL A 220 29.17 35.96 11.15
C VAL A 220 28.88 34.71 11.99
N MET A 221 28.56 33.58 11.36
CA MET A 221 28.25 32.32 12.04
C MET A 221 29.47 31.48 12.45
N SER A 222 30.68 31.84 12.02
CA SER A 222 31.92 31.09 12.31
C SER A 222 32.86 31.76 13.33
N ARG A 223 32.33 32.59 14.26
CA ARG A 223 33.07 33.09 15.42
C ARG A 223 32.44 32.69 16.73
#